data_AF-A0A944N4H4-F1
#
_entry.id   AF-A0A944N4H4-F1
#
_cell.length_a   1.000
_cell.length_b   1.000
_cell.length_c   1.000
_cell.angle_alpha   90.00
_cell.angle_beta   90.00
_cell.angle_gamma   90.00
#
_symmetry.space_group_name_H-M   'P 1'
#
loop_
_entity.id
_entity.type
_entity.pdbx_description
1 polymer ?
#
loop_
_entity_poly.entity_id
_entity_poly.type
_entity_poly.pdbx_seq_one_letter_code
_entity_poly.pdbx_strand_id
1 'polypeptide(L)' 'EVVDMAFERGLIIYSRRTRGGRIGDHFLICPPLIIEEAQIDELLEMFTDTLVEFAQKHKLSCNS' A
#
# COMPACT_ATOMS: atom_id res chain seq x y z
N GLU A 1 3.28 0.87 -10.56
CA GLU A 1 4.46 0.47 -9.77
C GLU A 1 4.10 0.04 -8.35
N VAL A 2 3.75 0.94 -7.41
CA VAL A 2 3.32 0.50 -6.06
C VAL A 2 2.17 -0.50 -6.10
N VAL A 3 1.20 -0.29 -7.00
CA VAL A 3 0.08 -1.23 -7.24
C VAL A 3 0.57 -2.59 -7.73
N ASP A 4 1.56 -2.61 -8.62
CA ASP A 4 2.10 -3.84 -9.20
C ASP A 4 2.94 -4.61 -8.17
N MET A 5 3.75 -3.90 -7.38
CA MET A 5 4.55 -4.46 -6.28
C MET A 5 3.66 -5.05 -5.17
N ALA A 6 2.56 -4.38 -4.82
CA ALA A 6 1.57 -4.93 -3.90
C ALA A 6 0.89 -6.18 -4.48
N PHE A 7 0.55 -6.15 -5.77
CA PHE A 7 -0.11 -7.27 -6.45
C PHE A 7 0.79 -8.51 -6.50
N GLU A 8 2.10 -8.35 -6.73
CA GLU A 8 3.08 -9.44 -6.68
C GLU A 8 3.17 -10.09 -5.28
N ARG A 9 2.92 -9.31 -4.23
CA ARG A 9 2.84 -9.80 -2.84
C ARG A 9 1.49 -10.46 -2.52
N GLY A 10 0.52 -10.42 -3.43
CA GLY A 10 -0.83 -10.94 -3.22
C GLY A 10 -1.81 -9.92 -2.63
N LEU A 11 -1.42 -8.65 -2.54
CA LEU A 11 -2.26 -7.56 -2.05
C LEU A 11 -2.88 -6.78 -3.22
N ILE A 12 -4.21 -6.77 -3.30
CA ILE A 12 -4.93 -5.97 -4.28
C ILE A 12 -5.19 -4.58 -3.70
N ILE A 13 -4.55 -3.56 -4.29
CA ILE A 13 -4.77 -2.16 -3.92
C ILE A 13 -5.23 -1.35 -5.13
N TYR A 14 -6.04 -0.32 -4.88
CA TYR A 14 -6.46 0.62 -5.90
C TYR A 14 -5.90 2.00 -5.60
N SER A 15 -5.09 2.53 -6.52
CA SER A 15 -4.63 3.92 -6.42
C SER A 15 -5.72 4.86 -6.96
N ARG A 16 -6.13 5.84 -6.18
CA ARG A 16 -7.06 6.89 -6.58
C ARG A 16 -6.32 8.23 -6.52
N ARG A 17 -6.15 8.88 -7.68
CA ARG A 17 -5.62 10.24 -7.76
C ARG A 17 -6.77 11.23 -7.54
N THR A 18 -6.72 11.99 -6.45
CA THR A 18 -7.69 13.05 -6.18
C THR A 18 -7.00 14.40 -6.40
N ARG A 19 -7.64 15.34 -7.11
CA ARG A 19 -7.09 16.68 -7.44
C ARG A 19 -5.69 16.68 -8.10
N GLY A 20 -5.48 15.82 -9.10
CA GLY A 20 -4.33 15.93 -10.01
C GLY A 20 -2.95 15.65 -9.39
N GLY A 21 -2.88 14.89 -8.29
CA GLY A 21 -1.61 14.44 -7.70
C GLY A 21 -0.87 15.50 -6.87
N ARG A 22 -1.51 16.64 -6.57
CA ARG A 22 -0.87 17.74 -5.81
C ARG A 22 -1.16 17.69 -4.30
N ILE A 23 -2.26 17.07 -3.90
CA ILE A 23 -2.73 16.97 -2.51
C ILE A 23 -3.55 15.67 -2.37
N GLY A 24 -2.93 14.55 -2.01
CA GLY A 24 -3.66 13.32 -1.66
C GLY A 24 -3.78 12.31 -2.80
N ASP A 25 -2.70 11.59 -3.06
CA ASP A 25 -2.82 10.25 -3.61
C ASP A 25 -3.32 9.34 -2.50
N HIS A 26 -4.41 8.60 -2.76
CA HIS A 26 -4.99 7.67 -1.80
C HIS A 26 -4.88 6.25 -2.33
N PHE A 27 -4.47 5.34 -1.46
CA PHE A 27 -4.56 3.90 -1.70
C PHE A 27 -5.81 3.37 -0.99
N LEU A 28 -6.64 2.67 -1.74
CA LEU A 28 -7.79 1.95 -1.21
C LEU A 28 -7.41 0.48 -1.08
N ILE A 29 -7.56 -0.04 0.14
CA ILE A 29 -7.45 -1.46 0.44
C ILE A 29 -8.84 -1.88 0.94
N CYS A 30 -9.44 -2.85 0.26
CA CYS A 30 -10.82 -3.28 0.54
C CYS A 30 -10.82 -4.78 0.86
N PRO A 31 -10.42 -5.16 2.08
CA PRO A 31 -10.52 -6.55 2.51
C PRO A 31 -11.99 -6.98 2.63
N PRO A 32 -12.27 -8.30 2.66
CA PRO A 32 -13.63 -8.78 2.91
C PRO A 32 -14.11 -8.39 4.32
N LEU A 33 -15.42 -8.26 4.52
CA LEU A 33 -16.00 -7.82 5.80
C LEU A 33 -15.89 -8.85 6.94
N ILE A 34 -15.28 -10.00 6.68
CA ILE A 34 -15.14 -11.13 7.60
C ILE A 34 -13.70 -11.27 8.13
N ILE A 35 -12.81 -10.30 7.87
CA ILE A 35 -11.44 -10.39 8.36
C ILE A 35 -11.36 -10.18 9.87
N GLU A 36 -10.40 -10.86 10.48
CA GLU A 36 -10.04 -10.72 11.90
C GLU A 36 -8.89 -9.72 12.10
N GLU A 37 -8.66 -9.28 13.33
CA GLU A 37 -7.63 -8.30 13.69
C GLU A 37 -6.22 -8.72 13.23
N ALA A 38 -5.84 -9.97 13.43
CA ALA A 38 -4.54 -10.49 12.98
C ALA A 38 -4.38 -10.41 11.45
N GLN A 39 -5.46 -10.55 10.69
CA GLN A 39 -5.43 -10.44 9.22
C GLN A 39 -5.34 -8.98 8.77
N ILE A 40 -5.80 -8.03 9.58
CA ILE A 40 -5.55 -6.60 9.36
C ILE A 40 -4.06 -6.32 9.50
N ASP A 41 -3.42 -6.84 10.55
CA ASP A 41 -1.98 -6.66 10.79
C ASP A 41 -1.14 -7.23 9.65
N GLU A 42 -1.41 -8.48 9.23
CA GLU A 42 -0.74 -9.10 8.08
C GLU A 42 -0.87 -8.24 6.81
N LEU A 43 -2.07 -7.74 6.53
CA LEU A 43 -2.33 -6.88 5.38
C LEU A 43 -1.56 -5.55 5.46
N LEU A 44 -1.48 -4.94 6.64
CA LEU A 44 -0.74 -3.69 6.86
C LEU A 44 0.77 -3.91 6.77
N GLU A 45 1.28 -5.04 7.23
CA GLU A 45 2.69 -5.41 7.11
C GLU A 45 3.07 -5.56 5.63
N MET A 46 2.28 -6.30 4.85
CA MET A 46 2.48 -6.44 3.40
C MET A 46 2.47 -5.09 2.67
N PHE A 47 1.56 -4.19 3.05
CA PHE A 47 1.48 -2.86 2.47
C PHE A 47 2.69 -2.01 2.86
N THR A 48 3.11 -2.07 4.12
CA THR A 48 4.29 -1.36 4.64
C THR A 48 5.55 -1.81 3.92
N ASP A 49 5.76 -3.11 3.76
CA ASP A 49 6.89 -3.67 3.02
C ASP A 49 6.91 -3.18 1.57
N THR A 50 5.75 -3.09 0.93
CA THR A 50 5.62 -2.56 -0.44
C THR A 50 6.11 -1.11 -0.49
N LEU A 51 5.72 -0.28 0.48
CA LEU A 51 6.14 1.12 0.56
C LEU A 51 7.63 1.28 0.88
N VAL A 52 8.17 0.44 1.77
CA VAL A 52 9.60 0.42 2.11
C VAL A 52 10.42 0.05 0.88
N GLU A 53 10.04 -1.00 0.15
CA GLU A 53 10.71 -1.41 -1.08
C GLU A 53 10.67 -0.28 -2.13
N PHE A 54 9.50 0.34 -2.32
CA PHE A 54 9.36 1.48 -3.22
C PHE A 54 10.27 2.64 -2.79
N ALA A 55 10.28 2.99 -1.50
CA ALA A 55 11.11 4.07 -0.99
C ALA A 55 12.61 3.77 -1.15
N GLN A 56 13.05 2.53 -0.90
CA GLN A 56 14.43 2.10 -1.13
C GLN A 56 14.81 2.23 -2.61
N LYS A 57 13.96 1.76 -3.52
CA LYS A 57 14.16 1.85 -4.97
C LYS A 57 14.30 3.29 -5.45
N HIS A 58 13.52 4.20 -4.87
CA HIS A 58 13.54 5.63 -5.20
C HIS A 58 14.43 6.50 -4.29
N LYS A 59 15.15 5.89 -3.35
CA LYS A 59 16.04 6.57 -2.37
C LYS A 59 15.31 7.66 -1.57
N LEU A 60 14.06 7.39 -1.19
CA LEU A 60 13.25 8.27 -0.35
C LEU A 60 13.53 8.00 1.14
N SER A 61 13.46 9.03 1.98
CA SER A 61 13.54 8.86 3.43
C SER A 61 12.27 8.20 3.97
N CYS A 62 12.40 7.02 4.57
CA CYS A 62 11.31 6.36 5.28
C CYS A 62 11.29 6.90 6.72
N ASN A 63 10.17 7.46 7.16
CA ASN A 63 9.98 7.71 8.59
C ASN A 63 9.55 6.37 9.22
N SER A 64 10.40 5.85 10.10
CA SER A 64 10.16 4.62 10.89
C SER A 64 8.93 4.76 11.79
#